data_AF-A0A7Z8Q9V2-F1
#
_entry.id   AF-A0A7Z8Q9V2-F1
#
_cell.length_a   1.000
_cell.length_b   1.000
_cell.length_c   1.000
_cell.angle_alpha   90.00
_cell.angle_beta   90.00
_cell.angle_gamma   90.00
#
_symmetry.space_group_name_H-M   'P 1'
#
loop_
_entity.id
_entity.type
_entity.pdbx_description
1 polymer ?
#
loop_
_entity_poly.entity_id
_entity_poly.type
_entity_poly.pdbx_seq_one_letter_code
_entity_poly.pdbx_strand_id
1 'polypeptide(L)'
;MSTVSDLIDYDKTCILKIGEHPFIKHESYILYRKSAILGVTSISRSIGDGSFSTHQPFNDVTFGKCYSDTYDSIDDLMSFLES
;
A
#
# COMPACT_ATOMS: atom_id res chain seq x y z
N MET A 1 -4.12 1.47 -3.19
CA MET A 1 -4.37 2.34 -2.02
C MET A 1 -5.86 2.55 -1.89
N SER A 2 -6.36 2.74 -0.67
CA SER A 2 -7.77 3.05 -0.43
C SER A 2 -7.89 4.30 0.44
N THR A 3 -9.00 5.03 0.31
CA THR A 3 -9.31 6.18 1.16
C THR A 3 -9.81 5.70 2.52
N VAL A 4 -9.44 6.40 3.58
CA VAL A 4 -9.92 6.15 4.94
C VAL A 4 -11.44 6.29 4.99
N SER A 5 -12.11 5.30 5.60
CA SER A 5 -13.55 5.27 5.77
C SER A 5 -13.93 4.52 7.05
N ASP A 6 -14.83 5.07 7.85
CA ASP A 6 -15.31 4.43 9.08
C ASP A 6 -16.18 3.19 8.83
N LEU A 7 -16.58 2.96 7.57
CA LEU A 7 -17.41 1.83 7.16
C LEU A 7 -16.60 0.58 6.79
N ILE A 8 -15.28 0.73 6.63
CA ILE A 8 -14.40 -0.34 6.17
C ILE A 8 -13.35 -0.56 7.25
N ASP A 9 -13.21 -1.79 7.73
CA ASP A 9 -12.09 -2.11 8.59
C ASP A 9 -10.78 -2.05 7.78
N TYR A 10 -9.86 -1.21 8.24
CA TYR A 10 -8.60 -0.91 7.59
C TYR A 10 -7.46 -0.88 8.60
N ASP A 11 -6.28 -1.23 8.10
CA ASP A 11 -5.06 -1.16 8.87
C ASP A 11 -4.66 0.31 9.11
N LYS A 12 -4.64 0.71 10.38
CA LYS A 12 -4.37 2.08 10.82
C LYS A 12 -2.87 2.37 10.96
N THR A 13 -2.00 1.38 10.74
CA THR A 13 -0.54 1.51 10.87
C THR A 13 0.01 2.51 9.86
N CYS A 14 -0.42 2.39 8.59
CA CYS A 14 0.09 3.24 7.50
C CYS A 14 -0.96 4.20 6.94
N ILE A 15 -1.22 5.31 7.66
CA ILE A 15 -2.05 6.41 7.15
C ILE A 15 -1.20 7.44 6.42
N LEU A 16 -1.59 7.68 5.18
CA LEU A 16 -0.98 8.63 4.27
C LEU A 16 -1.86 9.88 4.13
N LYS A 17 -1.26 11.02 4.43
CA LYS A 17 -1.95 12.31 4.50
C LYS A 17 -1.79 13.12 3.22
N ILE A 18 -2.71 14.05 3.02
CA ILE A 18 -2.62 15.03 1.93
C ILE A 18 -1.30 15.79 2.07
N GLY A 19 -0.54 15.88 0.97
CA GLY A 19 0.76 16.55 0.93
C GLY A 19 1.96 15.63 1.11
N GLU A 20 1.80 14.41 1.65
CA GLU A 20 2.91 13.44 1.73
C GLU A 20 3.32 12.91 0.35
N HIS A 21 2.39 12.90 -0.62
CA HIS A 21 2.69 12.60 -2.01
C HIS A 21 1.70 13.26 -2.98
N PRO A 22 2.13 13.75 -4.18
CA PRO A 22 1.27 14.46 -5.12
C PRO A 22 -0.02 13.75 -5.55
N PHE A 23 -0.02 12.40 -5.61
CA PHE A 23 -1.23 11.64 -5.98
C PHE A 23 -2.25 11.51 -4.85
N ILE A 24 -1.87 11.80 -3.60
CA ILE A 24 -2.76 11.65 -2.44
C ILE A 24 -3.65 12.89 -2.34
N LYS A 25 -4.96 12.69 -2.57
CA LYS A 25 -5.97 13.76 -2.51
C LYS A 25 -6.84 13.72 -1.26
N HIS A 26 -6.85 12.58 -0.59
CA HIS A 26 -7.58 12.33 0.65
C HIS A 26 -6.72 11.47 1.56
N GLU A 27 -6.98 11.50 2.87
CA GLU A 27 -6.35 10.54 3.78
C GLU A 27 -6.60 9.11 3.30
N SER A 28 -5.53 8.37 3.15
CA SER A 28 -5.53 7.08 2.47
C SER A 28 -4.58 6.10 3.17
N TYR A 29 -4.72 4.82 2.91
CA TYR A 29 -3.91 3.78 3.54
C TYR A 29 -3.53 2.68 2.56
N ILE A 30 -2.48 1.92 2.92
CA ILE A 30 -2.06 0.74 2.16
C ILE A 30 -2.89 -0.48 2.57
N LEU A 31 -3.52 -1.13 1.60
CA LEU A 31 -4.38 -2.29 1.84
C LEU A 31 -3.56 -3.60 1.72
N TYR A 32 -2.78 -3.93 2.74
CA TYR A 32 -1.84 -5.08 2.70
C TYR A 32 -2.52 -6.43 2.44
N ARG A 33 -3.74 -6.64 2.93
CA ARG A 33 -4.53 -7.85 2.66
C ARG A 33 -4.81 -8.12 1.17
N LYS A 34 -4.61 -7.12 0.30
CA LYS A 34 -4.72 -7.24 -1.17
C LYS A 34 -3.36 -7.13 -1.87
N SER A 35 -2.26 -7.14 -1.13
CA SER A 35 -0.92 -7.16 -1.73
C SER A 35 -0.68 -8.50 -2.42
N ALA A 36 0.05 -8.48 -3.53
CA ALA A 36 0.31 -9.66 -4.34
C ALA A 36 1.68 -9.56 -5.00
N ILE A 37 2.35 -10.70 -5.14
CA ILE A 37 3.57 -10.82 -5.94
C ILE A 37 3.16 -10.95 -7.40
N LEU A 38 3.53 -9.99 -8.23
CA LEU A 38 3.21 -9.95 -9.66
C LEU A 38 4.48 -10.07 -10.50
N GLY A 39 4.41 -10.83 -11.59
CA GLY A 39 5.50 -10.92 -12.56
C GLY A 39 5.64 -9.64 -13.40
N VAL A 40 6.87 -9.35 -13.85
CA VAL A 40 7.21 -8.15 -14.64
C VAL A 40 6.35 -8.02 -15.90
N THR A 41 6.08 -9.13 -16.60
CA THR A 41 5.23 -9.15 -17.79
C THR A 41 3.80 -8.70 -17.49
N SER A 42 3.23 -9.17 -16.37
CA SER A 42 1.87 -8.79 -15.95
C SER A 42 1.82 -7.31 -15.58
N ILE A 43 2.81 -6.81 -14.84
CA ILE A 43 2.91 -5.40 -14.48
C ILE A 43 2.98 -4.53 -15.75
N SER A 44 3.85 -4.89 -16.70
CA SER A 44 4.05 -4.13 -17.95
C SER A 44 2.76 -4.07 -18.78
N ARG A 45 2.02 -5.19 -18.87
CA ARG A 45 0.73 -5.24 -19.56
C ARG A 45 -0.31 -4.35 -18.87
N SER A 46 -0.44 -4.46 -17.55
CA SER A 46 -1.39 -3.66 -16.76
C SER A 46 -1.10 -2.15 -16.84
N ILE A 47 0.16 -1.75 -17.00
CA ILE A 47 0.50 -0.36 -17.27
C ILE A 47 0.05 0.03 -18.69
N GLY A 48 0.34 -0.82 -19.69
CA GLY A 48 0.01 -0.56 -21.08
C GLY A 48 -1.49 -0.50 -21.39
N ASP A 49 -2.31 -1.27 -20.67
CA ASP A 49 -3.77 -1.27 -20.82
C ASP A 49 -4.49 -0.28 -19.89
N GLY A 50 -3.74 0.44 -19.04
CA GLY A 50 -4.28 1.45 -18.13
C GLY A 50 -4.88 0.91 -16.84
N SER A 51 -4.84 -0.41 -16.60
CA SER A 51 -5.28 -1.00 -15.33
C SER A 51 -4.44 -0.52 -14.15
N PHE A 52 -3.15 -0.29 -14.36
CA PHE A 52 -2.22 0.29 -13.39
C PHE A 52 -1.83 1.71 -13.76
N SER A 53 -1.96 2.62 -12.80
CA SER A 53 -1.48 4.00 -12.92
C SER A 53 -0.08 4.13 -12.33
N THR A 54 0.82 4.78 -13.07
CA THR A 54 2.16 5.12 -12.58
C THR A 54 2.14 6.47 -11.87
N HIS A 55 2.92 6.57 -10.80
CA HIS A 55 3.08 7.80 -10.01
C HIS A 55 4.55 8.04 -9.73
N GLN A 56 4.86 9.24 -9.25
CA GLN A 56 6.20 9.58 -8.77
C GLN A 56 6.59 8.65 -7.60
N PRO A 57 7.90 8.39 -7.42
CA PRO A 57 8.39 7.69 -6.25
C PRO A 57 8.03 8.47 -4.97
N PHE A 58 7.73 7.73 -3.91
CA PHE A 58 7.67 8.32 -2.57
C PHE A 58 9.04 8.86 -2.15
N ASN A 59 9.04 9.89 -1.31
CA ASN A 59 10.24 10.28 -0.59
C ASN A 59 10.60 9.20 0.46
N ASP A 60 11.85 9.18 0.90
CA ASP A 60 12.38 8.15 1.80
C ASP A 60 11.61 8.07 3.14
N VAL A 61 11.11 9.20 3.65
CA VAL A 61 10.36 9.25 4.91
C VAL A 61 9.01 8.54 4.76
N THR A 62 8.24 8.89 3.73
CA THR A 62 6.95 8.27 3.46
C THR A 62 7.10 6.80 3.06
N PHE A 63 8.14 6.49 2.27
CA PHE A 63 8.46 5.11 1.90
C PHE A 63 8.83 4.26 3.12
N GLY A 64 9.66 4.79 4.01
CA GLY A 64 10.08 4.13 5.25
C GLY A 64 8.90 3.78 6.16
N LYS A 65 7.90 4.66 6.29
CA LYS A 65 6.66 4.38 7.03
C LYS A 65 5.91 3.17 6.44
N CYS A 66 5.72 3.15 5.13
CA CYS A 66 5.06 2.01 4.46
C CYS A 66 5.85 0.70 4.69
N TYR A 67 7.18 0.79 4.71
CA TYR A 67 8.05 -0.38 4.81
C TYR A 67 8.17 -0.93 6.23
N SER A 68 8.24 -0.09 7.27
CA SER A 68 8.23 -0.56 8.66
C SER A 68 6.98 -1.37 8.96
N ASP A 69 5.83 -0.87 8.52
CA ASP A 69 4.53 -1.50 8.80
C ASP A 69 4.39 -2.84 8.07
N THR A 70 5.05 -3.02 6.92
CA THR A 70 5.06 -4.32 6.24
C THR A 70 5.78 -5.41 7.04
N TYR A 71 6.83 -5.09 7.81
CA TYR A 71 7.50 -6.11 8.62
C TYR A 71 6.67 -6.52 9.82
N ASP A 72 6.12 -5.53 10.54
CA ASP A 72 5.24 -5.81 11.68
C ASP A 72 4.02 -6.63 11.22
N SER A 73 3.42 -6.27 10.08
CA SER A 73 2.28 -7.02 9.52
C SER A 73 2.66 -8.40 8.97
N ILE A 74 3.86 -8.61 8.42
CA ILE A 74 4.33 -9.92 7.97
C ILE A 74 4.65 -10.82 9.16
N ASP A 75 5.31 -10.30 10.21
CA ASP A 75 5.56 -11.06 11.43
C ASP A 75 4.24 -11.49 12.09
N ASP A 76 3.25 -10.59 12.16
CA ASP A 76 1.90 -10.93 12.61
C ASP A 76 1.26 -12.01 11.72
N LEU A 77 1.36 -11.89 10.40
CA LEU A 77 0.83 -12.90 9.46
C LEU A 77 1.51 -14.26 9.62
N MET A 78 2.83 -14.30 9.81
CA MET A 78 3.58 -15.53 10.02
C MET A 78 3.25 -16.15 11.37
N SER A 79 3.07 -15.33 12.42
CA SER A 79 2.64 -15.80 13.74
C SER A 79 1.25 -16.44 13.72
N PHE A 80 0.34 -15.93 12.89
CA PHE A 80 -1.02 -16.48 12.71
C PHE A 80 -1.02 -17.80 11.91
N LEU A 81 -0.05 -18.01 11.02
CA LEU A 81 0.09 -19.25 10.26
C LEU A 81 0.77 -20.37 11.06
N GLU A 82 1.46 -20.03 12.16
CA GLU A 82 2.12 -20.97 13.07
C GLU A 82 1.25 -21.38 14.28
N SER A 83 0.05 -20.81 14.43
CA SER A 83 -0.94 -21.14 15.49
C SER A 83 -2.05 -22.07 15.01
#